data_AF-A0A4Q7ZGA9-F1
#
_entry.id   AF-A0A4Q7ZGA9-F1
#
_cell.length_a   1.000
_cell.length_b   1.000
_cell.length_c   1.000
_cell.angle_alpha   90.00
_cell.angle_beta   90.00
_cell.angle_gamma   90.00
#
_symmetry.space_group_name_H-M   'P 1'
#
loop_
_entity.id
_entity.type
_entity.pdbx_description
1 polymer ?
#
loop_
_entity_poly.entity_id
_entity_poly.type
_entity_poly.pdbx_seq_one_letter_code
_entity_poly.pdbx_strand_id
1 'polypeptide(L)'
;MTCGHRRGGHPSAMRRMTWVSAGAALVLLGAGGCGSDSPAVCDGFDQVQNSINQVKNTNVSENGLTQLKTNLQALQTNLQRLKVDAKTQFTTQLSSVQAAADQLKASVDSAKTTPSAATLGNVRTAVAGLGTSLQQLGDSMSGTC
;
A
#
# COMPACT_ATOMS: atom_id res chain seq x y z
N MET A 1 14.20 0.21 -27.10
CA MET A 1 15.05 1.42 -27.05
C MET A 1 15.79 1.41 -25.73
N THR A 2 17.12 1.31 -25.78
CA THR A 2 18.02 1.14 -24.64
C THR A 2 18.29 2.48 -23.96
N CYS A 3 17.95 2.63 -22.68
CA CYS A 3 18.36 3.81 -21.91
C CYS A 3 19.72 3.58 -21.25
N GLY A 4 20.71 4.34 -21.73
CA GLY A 4 22.09 4.30 -21.30
C GLY A 4 22.30 4.86 -19.89
N HIS A 5 23.15 4.16 -19.15
CA HIS A 5 23.64 4.53 -17.83
C HIS A 5 24.70 5.64 -17.97
N ARG A 6 24.47 6.83 -17.39
CA ARG A 6 25.54 7.80 -17.12
C ARG A 6 25.66 8.02 -15.61
N ARG A 7 26.75 7.49 -15.05
CA ARG A 7 27.32 7.87 -13.76
C ARG A 7 28.18 9.12 -13.92
N GLY A 8 28.23 9.92 -12.86
CA GLY A 8 29.17 11.03 -12.66
C GLY A 8 28.39 12.30 -12.35
N GLY A 9 28.66 13.04 -11.29
CA GLY A 9 29.64 12.99 -10.22
C GLY A 9 29.40 14.27 -9.42
N HIS A 10 29.49 14.22 -8.09
CA HIS A 10 29.47 15.44 -7.27
C HIS A 10 30.76 16.23 -7.52
N PRO A 11 30.70 17.57 -7.47
CA PRO A 11 31.21 18.20 -6.27
C PRO A 11 30.36 19.37 -5.74
N SER A 12 30.46 19.54 -4.43
CA SER A 12 29.97 20.62 -3.61
C SER A 12 30.41 21.99 -4.11
N ALA A 13 29.48 22.91 -4.32
CA ALA A 13 29.75 24.34 -4.38
C ALA A 13 28.66 25.10 -3.61
N MET A 14 29.09 25.57 -2.44
CA MET A 14 28.39 26.47 -1.54
C MET A 14 28.14 27.80 -2.25
N ARG A 15 26.88 28.23 -2.37
CA ARG A 15 26.57 29.62 -2.72
C ARG A 15 25.29 30.07 -2.04
N ARG A 16 25.46 30.88 -0.99
CA ARG A 16 24.40 31.68 -0.38
C ARG A 16 23.91 32.68 -1.44
N MET A 17 22.61 32.72 -1.68
CA MET A 17 21.95 33.90 -2.23
C MET A 17 20.47 33.79 -1.84
N THR A 18 20.07 34.64 -0.89
CA THR A 18 18.67 35.00 -0.66
C THR A 18 18.02 35.44 -1.97
N TRP A 19 16.71 35.25 -2.11
CA TRP A 19 15.76 36.25 -2.64
C TRP A 19 14.32 35.79 -2.36
N VAL A 20 13.57 36.68 -1.74
CA VAL A 20 12.13 36.60 -1.51
C VAL A 20 11.44 37.01 -2.82
N SER A 21 10.45 36.23 -3.28
CA SER A 21 9.47 36.69 -4.26
C SER A 21 8.17 35.93 -4.07
N ALA A 22 7.16 36.64 -3.58
CA ALA A 22 5.77 36.23 -3.61
C ALA A 22 5.27 36.26 -5.06
N GLY A 23 4.63 35.18 -5.52
CA GLY A 23 4.04 35.09 -6.85
C GLY A 23 2.98 33.99 -6.87
N ALA A 24 1.73 34.40 -7.10
CA ALA A 24 0.55 33.55 -7.09
C ALA A 24 0.41 32.70 -8.35
N ALA A 25 -0.14 31.49 -8.14
CA ALA A 25 -1.02 30.68 -9.00
C ALA A 25 -0.62 30.38 -10.46
N LEU A 26 -0.50 29.08 -10.76
CA LEU A 26 -1.07 28.47 -11.96
C LEU A 26 -1.20 26.95 -11.79
N VAL A 27 -2.46 26.49 -11.75
CA VAL A 27 -2.86 25.09 -11.79
C VAL A 27 -2.64 24.56 -13.21
N LEU A 28 -1.80 23.54 -13.37
CA LEU A 28 -1.72 22.73 -14.58
C LEU A 28 -2.12 21.29 -14.26
N LEU A 29 -3.26 20.88 -14.81
CA LEU A 29 -3.75 19.52 -14.88
C LEU A 29 -3.17 18.84 -16.12
N GLY A 30 -2.55 17.67 -15.95
CA GLY A 30 -2.58 16.61 -16.97
C GLY A 30 -1.26 16.20 -17.63
N ALA A 31 -0.82 14.98 -17.26
CA ALA A 31 -0.15 13.94 -18.05
C ALA A 31 1.28 14.17 -18.59
N GLY A 32 2.23 13.43 -18.00
CA GLY A 32 3.38 12.86 -18.71
C GLY A 32 4.76 13.33 -18.23
N GLY A 33 5.37 12.56 -17.33
CA GLY A 33 6.82 12.31 -17.33
C GLY A 33 7.75 13.31 -16.61
N CYS A 34 8.56 12.75 -15.70
CA CYS A 34 9.81 13.27 -15.12
C CYS A 34 9.72 14.42 -14.10
N GLY A 35 9.13 14.11 -12.96
CA GLY A 35 9.46 14.67 -11.63
C GLY A 35 9.12 13.60 -10.59
N SER A 36 9.98 13.34 -9.61
CA SER A 36 9.93 12.17 -8.71
C SER A 36 8.79 12.16 -7.68
N ASP A 37 7.61 12.72 -8.01
CA ASP A 37 6.41 12.70 -7.17
C ASP A 37 5.36 11.81 -7.83
N SER A 38 5.32 10.54 -7.42
CA SER A 38 4.21 9.66 -7.76
C SER A 38 2.91 10.23 -7.18
N PRO A 39 1.75 10.02 -7.83
CA PRO A 39 0.46 10.35 -7.23
C PRO A 39 0.35 9.75 -5.81
N ALA A 40 -0.21 10.48 -4.84
CA ALA A 40 -0.34 10.01 -3.45
C ALA A 40 -1.04 8.63 -3.32
N VAL A 41 -1.89 8.29 -4.29
CA VAL A 41 -2.55 6.98 -4.40
C VAL A 41 -1.55 5.84 -4.62
N CYS A 42 -0.43 6.09 -5.30
CA CYS A 42 0.64 5.11 -5.52
C CYS A 42 1.43 4.85 -4.24
N ASP A 43 1.81 5.90 -3.50
CA ASP A 43 2.47 5.75 -2.20
C ASP A 43 1.57 5.01 -1.19
N GLY A 44 0.27 5.34 -1.18
CA GLY A 44 -0.71 4.65 -0.36
C GLY A 44 -0.83 3.16 -0.73
N PHE A 45 -0.80 2.84 -2.02
CA PHE A 45 -0.84 1.47 -2.50
C PHE A 45 0.43 0.68 -2.17
N ASP A 46 1.61 1.30 -2.27
CA ASP A 46 2.87 0.67 -1.87
C ASP A 46 2.92 0.35 -0.38
N GLN A 47 2.39 1.25 0.46
CA GLN A 47 2.23 0.96 1.89
C GLN A 47 1.29 -0.22 2.14
N VAL A 48 0.20 -0.33 1.36
CA VAL A 48 -0.72 -1.46 1.43
C VAL A 48 -0.06 -2.77 0.98
N GLN A 49 0.72 -2.74 -0.11
CA GLN A 49 1.50 -3.89 -0.60
C GLN A 49 2.53 -4.36 0.43
N ASN A 50 3.22 -3.42 1.07
CA ASN A 50 4.18 -3.76 2.12
C ASN A 50 3.51 -4.41 3.33
N SER A 51 2.36 -3.88 3.77
CA SER A 51 1.58 -4.48 4.87
C SER A 51 1.13 -5.91 4.56
N ILE A 52 0.67 -6.21 3.34
CA ILE A 52 0.27 -7.59 3.00
C ILE A 52 1.47 -8.54 2.90
N ASN A 53 2.63 -8.06 2.45
CA ASN A 53 3.84 -8.87 2.44
C ASN A 53 4.26 -9.24 3.87
N GLN A 54 4.15 -8.30 4.81
CA GLN A 54 4.36 -8.60 6.23
C GLN A 54 3.33 -9.61 6.76
N VAL A 55 2.06 -9.48 6.40
CA VAL A 55 1.00 -10.45 6.74
C VAL A 55 1.31 -11.84 6.20
N LYS A 56 1.72 -11.97 4.93
CA LYS A 56 2.07 -13.25 4.29
C LYS A 56 3.32 -13.89 4.91
N ASN A 57 4.31 -13.09 5.27
CA ASN A 57 5.55 -13.55 5.88
C ASN A 57 5.44 -13.81 7.39
N THR A 58 4.34 -13.38 8.03
CA THR A 58 4.09 -13.66 9.44
C THR A 58 3.72 -15.13 9.60
N ASN A 59 4.51 -15.86 10.39
CA ASN A 59 4.23 -17.26 10.65
C ASN A 59 2.88 -17.39 11.39
N VAL A 60 1.99 -18.27 10.91
CA VAL A 60 0.68 -18.49 11.52
C VAL A 60 0.84 -19.46 12.71
N SER A 61 1.39 -18.93 13.81
CA SER A 61 1.57 -19.56 15.13
C SER A 61 0.98 -18.65 16.22
N GLU A 62 0.84 -19.10 17.47
CA GLU A 62 0.22 -18.29 18.54
C GLU A 62 0.84 -16.89 18.68
N ASN A 63 2.18 -16.79 18.69
CA ASN A 63 2.87 -15.50 18.72
C ASN A 63 2.66 -14.70 17.44
N GLY A 64 2.58 -15.37 16.29
CA GLY A 64 2.34 -14.74 15.01
C GLY A 64 0.91 -14.23 14.82
N LEU A 65 -0.11 -14.78 15.50
CA LEU A 65 -1.49 -14.27 15.42
C LEU A 65 -1.63 -12.86 16.00
N THR A 66 -0.86 -12.54 17.05
CA THR A 66 -0.84 -11.18 17.60
C THR A 66 -0.18 -10.20 16.65
N GLN A 67 0.98 -10.56 16.07
CA GLN A 67 1.64 -9.72 15.06
C GLN A 67 0.79 -9.56 13.80
N LEU A 68 0.13 -10.63 13.36
CA LEU A 68 -0.80 -10.61 12.24
C LEU A 68 -1.97 -9.64 12.49
N LYS A 69 -2.52 -9.61 13.71
CA LYS A 69 -3.55 -8.65 14.10
C LYS A 69 -3.05 -7.21 14.03
N THR A 70 -1.83 -6.94 14.50
CA THR A 70 -1.21 -5.60 14.39
C THR A 70 -1.01 -5.20 12.92
N ASN A 71 -0.48 -6.09 12.09
CA ASN A 71 -0.29 -5.83 10.67
C ASN A 71 -1.62 -5.58 9.94
N LEU A 72 -2.69 -6.28 10.35
CA LEU A 72 -4.04 -6.06 9.82
C LEU A 72 -4.62 -4.69 10.18
N GLN A 73 -4.38 -4.21 11.40
CA GLN A 73 -4.77 -2.86 11.79
C GLN A 73 -4.03 -1.81 10.97
N ALA A 74 -2.73 -1.98 10.78
CA ALA A 74 -1.93 -1.10 9.91
C ALA A 74 -2.43 -1.12 8.46
N LEU A 75 -2.77 -2.29 7.92
CA LEU A 75 -3.38 -2.44 6.61
C LEU A 75 -4.72 -1.69 6.52
N GLN A 76 -5.62 -1.86 7.51
CA GLN A 76 -6.91 -1.17 7.54
C GLN A 76 -6.73 0.36 7.57
N THR A 77 -5.77 0.87 8.34
CA THR A 77 -5.42 2.29 8.35
C THR A 77 -4.91 2.76 6.99
N ASN A 78 -4.03 2.00 6.35
CA ASN A 78 -3.50 2.35 5.03
C ASN A 78 -4.57 2.30 3.94
N LEU A 79 -5.50 1.35 4.00
CA LEU A 79 -6.65 1.27 3.09
C LEU A 79 -7.60 2.46 3.25
N GLN A 80 -7.83 2.92 4.48
CA GLN A 80 -8.64 4.12 4.71
C GLN A 80 -7.98 5.36 4.10
N ARG A 81 -6.65 5.51 4.26
CA ARG A 81 -5.89 6.59 3.62
C ARG A 81 -5.95 6.49 2.09
N LEU A 82 -5.69 5.30 1.56
CA LEU A 82 -5.77 5.04 0.13
C LEU A 82 -7.16 5.35 -0.43
N LYS A 83 -8.24 5.07 0.31
CA LYS A 83 -9.61 5.40 -0.10
C LYS A 83 -9.88 6.91 -0.16
N VAL A 84 -9.26 7.68 0.73
CA VAL A 84 -9.32 9.16 0.68
C VAL A 84 -8.58 9.66 -0.55
N ASP A 85 -7.39 9.11 -0.84
CA ASP A 85 -6.53 9.56 -1.94
C ASP A 85 -7.03 9.11 -3.32
N ALA A 86 -7.58 7.89 -3.41
CA ALA A 86 -8.10 7.26 -4.63
C ALA A 86 -9.46 7.82 -5.09
N LYS A 87 -10.16 8.57 -4.24
CA LYS A 87 -11.52 9.08 -4.49
C LYS A 87 -12.46 7.96 -5.00
N THR A 88 -13.30 8.25 -6.00
CA THR A 88 -14.29 7.31 -6.55
C THR A 88 -13.73 6.27 -7.52
N GLN A 89 -12.52 6.48 -8.05
CA GLN A 89 -11.97 5.71 -9.19
C GLN A 89 -11.77 4.22 -8.90
N PHE A 90 -11.45 3.86 -7.65
CA PHE A 90 -11.15 2.48 -7.25
C PHE A 90 -12.07 1.97 -6.14
N THR A 91 -13.24 2.57 -5.96
CA THR A 91 -14.15 2.28 -4.83
C THR A 91 -14.58 0.83 -4.75
N THR A 92 -14.85 0.17 -5.87
CA THR A 92 -15.22 -1.25 -5.92
C THR A 92 -14.08 -2.15 -5.48
N GLN A 93 -12.89 -1.95 -6.03
CA GLN A 93 -11.69 -2.71 -5.71
C GLN A 93 -11.29 -2.50 -4.24
N LEU A 94 -11.30 -1.26 -3.76
CA LEU A 94 -11.03 -0.94 -2.36
C LEU A 94 -12.04 -1.56 -1.39
N SER A 95 -13.33 -1.60 -1.77
CA SER A 95 -14.36 -2.26 -0.96
C SER A 95 -14.15 -3.78 -0.91
N SER A 96 -13.74 -4.40 -2.02
CA SER A 96 -13.38 -5.82 -2.06
C SER A 96 -12.19 -6.13 -1.14
N VAL A 97 -11.13 -5.31 -1.20
CA VAL A 97 -9.96 -5.44 -0.34
C VAL A 97 -10.33 -5.26 1.14
N GLN A 98 -11.20 -4.29 1.45
CA GLN A 98 -11.65 -4.04 2.82
C GLN A 98 -12.47 -5.23 3.36
N ALA A 99 -13.39 -5.78 2.56
CA ALA A 99 -14.13 -6.98 2.94
C ALA A 99 -13.21 -8.19 3.18
N ALA A 100 -12.19 -8.37 2.34
CA ALA A 100 -11.19 -9.42 2.53
C ALA A 100 -10.35 -9.22 3.80
N ALA A 101 -9.98 -7.98 4.12
CA ALA A 101 -9.25 -7.64 5.34
C ALA A 101 -10.10 -7.91 6.60
N ASP A 102 -11.40 -7.59 6.56
CA ASP A 102 -12.33 -7.85 7.65
C ASP A 102 -12.56 -9.36 7.86
N GLN A 103 -12.67 -10.13 6.77
CA GLN A 103 -12.75 -11.59 6.84
C GLN A 103 -11.50 -12.23 7.44
N LEU A 104 -10.31 -11.73 7.07
CA LEU A 104 -9.05 -12.16 7.66
C LEU A 104 -8.99 -11.81 9.15
N LYS A 105 -9.42 -10.61 9.53
CA LYS A 105 -9.51 -10.20 10.95
C LYS A 105 -10.42 -11.15 11.75
N ALA A 106 -11.59 -11.49 11.23
CA ALA A 106 -12.51 -12.44 11.87
C ALA A 106 -11.89 -13.84 12.02
N SER A 107 -11.15 -14.29 11.01
CA SER A 107 -10.42 -15.57 11.05
C SER A 107 -9.31 -15.56 12.11
N VAL A 108 -8.56 -14.46 12.22
CA VAL A 108 -7.53 -14.29 13.25
C VAL A 108 -8.13 -14.25 14.65
N ASP A 109 -9.21 -13.49 14.85
CA ASP A 109 -9.90 -13.44 16.14
C ASP A 109 -10.46 -14.83 16.53
N SER A 110 -10.98 -15.60 15.57
CA SER A 110 -11.38 -17.00 15.79
C SER A 110 -10.21 -17.92 16.16
N ALA A 111 -9.08 -17.81 15.46
CA ALA A 111 -7.88 -18.60 15.75
C ALA A 111 -7.26 -18.27 17.11
N LYS A 112 -7.39 -17.02 17.58
CA LYS A 112 -6.96 -16.62 18.92
C LYS A 112 -7.85 -17.20 20.02
N THR A 113 -9.16 -17.22 19.81
CA THR A 113 -10.11 -17.80 20.78
C THR A 113 -10.04 -19.31 20.82
N THR A 114 -9.80 -19.95 19.66
CA THR A 114 -9.76 -21.41 19.53
C THR A 114 -8.62 -21.82 18.60
N PRO A 115 -7.38 -21.91 19.12
CA PRO A 115 -6.24 -22.32 18.32
C PRO A 115 -6.36 -23.78 17.91
N SER A 116 -6.46 -24.03 16.60
CA SER A 116 -6.56 -25.37 16.01
C SER A 116 -6.01 -25.36 14.58
N ALA A 117 -5.67 -26.53 14.04
CA ALA A 117 -5.23 -26.64 12.65
C ALA A 117 -6.28 -26.07 11.66
N ALA A 118 -7.57 -26.25 11.96
CA ALA A 118 -8.67 -25.72 11.15
C ALA A 118 -8.74 -24.18 11.17
N THR A 119 -8.70 -23.56 12.36
CA THR A 119 -8.78 -22.09 12.47
C THR A 119 -7.53 -21.42 11.89
N LEU A 120 -6.34 -22.01 12.05
CA LEU A 120 -5.12 -21.53 11.39
C LEU A 120 -5.18 -21.73 9.86
N GLY A 121 -5.81 -22.80 9.37
CA GLY A 121 -6.07 -23.02 7.94
C GLY A 121 -7.00 -21.95 7.34
N ASN A 122 -8.02 -21.53 8.08
CA ASN A 122 -8.92 -20.44 7.69
C ASN A 122 -8.17 -19.11 7.59
N VAL A 123 -7.27 -18.82 8.53
CA VAL A 123 -6.40 -17.63 8.48
C VAL A 123 -5.56 -17.63 7.20
N ARG A 124 -4.90 -18.74 6.85
CA ARG A 124 -4.09 -18.83 5.62
C ARG A 124 -4.92 -18.62 4.36
N THR A 125 -6.12 -19.20 4.31
CA THR A 125 -7.07 -19.03 3.20
C THR A 125 -7.49 -17.56 3.06
N ALA A 126 -7.80 -16.89 4.17
CA ALA A 126 -8.18 -15.49 4.17
C ALA A 126 -7.01 -14.57 3.77
N VAL A 127 -5.76 -14.89 4.17
CA VAL A 127 -4.56 -14.19 3.68
C VAL A 127 -4.41 -14.31 2.16
N ALA A 128 -4.62 -15.50 1.60
CA ALA A 128 -4.57 -15.72 0.16
C ALA A 128 -5.67 -14.93 -0.59
N GLY A 129 -6.90 -14.93 -0.05
CA GLY A 129 -8.02 -14.15 -0.58
C GLY A 129 -7.73 -12.64 -0.59
N LEU A 130 -7.23 -12.10 0.52
CA LEU A 130 -6.81 -10.71 0.61
C LEU A 130 -5.68 -10.36 -0.37
N GLY A 131 -4.70 -11.25 -0.51
CA GLY A 131 -3.64 -11.09 -1.51
C GLY A 131 -4.18 -10.99 -2.93
N THR A 132 -5.20 -11.79 -3.27
CA THR A 132 -5.85 -11.78 -4.59
C THR A 132 -6.60 -10.47 -4.84
N SER A 133 -7.39 -9.99 -3.86
CA SER A 133 -8.08 -8.70 -3.97
C SER A 133 -7.10 -7.52 -4.15
N LEU A 134 -5.94 -7.58 -3.49
CA LEU A 134 -4.89 -6.57 -3.64
C LEU A 134 -4.20 -6.63 -4.99
N GLN A 135 -3.99 -7.82 -5.55
CA GLN A 135 -3.49 -7.95 -6.92
C GLN A 135 -4.46 -7.33 -7.92
N GLN A 136 -5.76 -7.59 -7.79
CA GLN A 136 -6.78 -6.99 -8.65
C GLN A 136 -6.83 -5.45 -8.54
N LEU A 137 -6.64 -4.92 -7.32
CA LEU A 137 -6.48 -3.48 -7.11
C LEU A 137 -5.23 -2.96 -7.82
N GLY A 138 -4.09 -3.62 -7.66
CA GLY A 138 -2.83 -3.27 -8.32
C GLY A 138 -2.92 -3.30 -9.85
N ASP A 139 -3.53 -4.33 -10.41
CA ASP A 139 -3.77 -4.44 -11.86
C ASP A 139 -4.63 -3.27 -12.36
N SER A 140 -5.65 -2.88 -11.59
CA SER A 140 -6.47 -1.70 -11.90
C SER A 140 -5.70 -0.39 -11.79
N MET A 141 -4.70 -0.34 -10.89
CA MET A 141 -3.86 0.84 -10.65
C MET A 141 -2.64 0.92 -11.57
N SER A 142 -2.27 -0.15 -12.27
CA SER A 142 -1.07 -0.25 -13.14
C SER A 142 -1.02 0.74 -14.32
N GLY A 143 -2.15 1.39 -14.63
CA GLY A 143 -2.22 2.48 -15.61
C GLY A 143 -2.06 3.88 -15.00
N THR A 144 -2.03 3.97 -13.67
CA THR A 144 -1.97 5.20 -12.87
C THR A 144 -0.64 5.30 -12.11
N CYS A 145 -0.17 4.14 -11.64
CA CYS A 145 1.13 3.85 -11.08
C CYS A 145 1.79 2.82 -12.01
#